data_AF-A0A251Q4J1-F1
#
_entry.id   AF-A0A251Q4J1-F1
#
_cell.length_a   1.000
_cell.length_b   1.000
_cell.length_c   1.000
_cell.angle_alpha   90.00
_cell.angle_beta   90.00
_cell.angle_gamma   90.00
#
_symmetry.space_group_name_H-M   'P 1'
#
loop_
_entity.id
_entity.type
_entity.pdbx_description
1 polymer ?
#
loop_
_entity_poly.entity_id
_entity_poly.type
_entity_poly.pdbx_seq_one_letter_code
_entity_poly.pdbx_strand_id
1 'polypeptide(L)'
;MAATTVTSAIPNSPVLDQYNYEDWSFRIKLYLLAEDLWDVVEATTETPKREDDEAKFKAWRKKDAKALIVIQNYCGSANYSLIWGTEIAKAAWDTLAETLNPAQGPEGDANDLYMPFFQTLLDNDWDAAMEYVRQHPEKLNATFEQFDNGTALHFVVSNGRFEIAKELVQLMSEEDLEILDSIGRTALHLALLHRGDSHEIVKCMVEKNKKLLSIRFNNDEIAIPFVLATIEGRVAMSQYLCSASPLETLEDLAYAGVVMSACVVKSRFDILLDLVQRHPKAAFTENKSKVCTYHLLLLSIPKKNLLSMPLTMLVLMLKN
;
A
#
# COMPACT_ATOMS: atom_id res chain seq x y z
N MET A 1 2.62 21.10 -25.39
CA MET A 1 2.18 20.14 -24.36
C MET A 1 3.42 19.66 -23.63
N ALA A 2 3.62 20.10 -22.40
CA ALA A 2 4.69 19.58 -21.55
C ALA A 2 4.20 18.26 -20.97
N ALA A 3 4.82 17.14 -21.37
CA ALA A 3 4.58 15.85 -20.75
C ALA A 3 5.21 15.88 -19.37
N THR A 4 4.39 16.03 -18.34
CA THR A 4 4.80 15.86 -16.96
C THR A 4 5.12 14.38 -16.78
N THR A 5 6.39 14.00 -16.87
CA THR A 5 6.86 12.68 -16.45
C THR A 5 6.70 12.59 -14.94
N VAL A 6 5.54 12.12 -14.50
CA VAL A 6 5.36 11.58 -13.17
C VAL A 6 6.16 10.29 -13.16
N THR A 7 7.37 10.29 -12.59
CA THR A 7 7.98 9.05 -12.13
C THR A 7 7.01 8.46 -11.13
N SER A 8 6.29 7.40 -11.50
CA SER A 8 5.43 6.68 -10.56
C SER A 8 6.35 6.10 -9.50
N ALA A 9 6.38 6.74 -8.33
CA ALA A 9 7.04 6.17 -7.17
C ALA A 9 6.51 4.75 -6.97
N ILE A 10 7.40 3.78 -6.70
CA ILE A 10 7.02 2.44 -6.30
C ILE A 10 6.14 2.58 -5.05
N PRO A 11 4.83 2.30 -5.14
CA PRO A 11 3.94 2.50 -3.99
C PRO A 11 4.33 1.51 -2.90
N ASN A 12 4.58 2.02 -1.69
CA ASN A 12 4.93 1.23 -0.50
C ASN A 12 6.21 0.38 -0.62
N SER A 13 7.21 0.77 -1.42
CA SER A 13 8.52 0.08 -1.35
C SER A 13 9.20 0.36 -0.01
N PRO A 14 9.68 -0.67 0.71
CA PRO A 14 10.49 -0.42 1.89
C PRO A 14 11.82 0.20 1.49
N VAL A 15 12.31 1.08 2.35
CA VAL A 15 13.68 1.61 2.27
C VAL A 15 14.61 0.47 2.67
N LEU A 16 15.63 0.19 1.86
CA LEU A 16 16.58 -0.89 2.13
C LEU A 16 17.22 -0.73 3.52
N ASP A 17 17.29 -1.82 4.26
CA ASP A 17 18.01 -1.97 5.52
C ASP A 17 18.72 -3.34 5.55
N GLN A 18 19.36 -3.65 6.68
CA GLN A 18 20.18 -4.86 6.84
C GLN A 18 19.37 -6.17 6.96
N TYR A 19 18.04 -6.10 7.00
CA TYR A 19 17.17 -7.26 7.21
C TYR A 19 16.19 -7.50 6.06
N ASN A 20 15.99 -6.53 5.17
CA ASN A 20 14.96 -6.59 4.13
C ASN A 20 15.50 -6.70 2.69
N TYR A 21 16.76 -7.09 2.51
CA TYR A 21 17.39 -7.14 1.18
C TYR A 21 16.61 -7.99 0.16
N GLU A 22 16.08 -9.14 0.58
CA GLU A 22 15.31 -10.03 -0.32
C GLU A 22 14.02 -9.35 -0.82
N ASP A 23 13.19 -8.79 0.07
CA ASP A 23 11.96 -8.07 -0.31
C ASP A 23 12.28 -6.79 -1.12
N TRP A 24 13.32 -6.05 -0.72
CA TRP A 24 13.77 -4.86 -1.45
C TRP A 24 14.20 -5.21 -2.86
N SER A 25 15.09 -6.21 -3.01
CA SER A 25 15.64 -6.60 -4.31
C SER A 25 14.54 -7.14 -5.22
N PHE A 26 13.60 -7.94 -4.71
CA PHE A 26 12.42 -8.38 -5.46
C PHE A 26 11.64 -7.19 -6.03
N ARG A 27 11.29 -6.20 -5.19
CA ARG A 27 10.48 -5.04 -5.61
C ARG A 27 11.20 -4.15 -6.61
N ILE A 28 12.49 -3.88 -6.40
CA ILE A 28 13.26 -3.05 -7.33
C ILE A 28 13.46 -3.78 -8.67
N LYS A 29 13.82 -5.07 -8.66
CA LYS A 29 13.94 -5.88 -9.87
C LYS A 29 12.64 -5.88 -10.67
N LEU A 30 11.52 -6.07 -9.99
CA LEU A 30 10.19 -6.09 -10.60
C LEU A 30 9.81 -4.75 -11.23
N TYR A 31 10.09 -3.64 -10.55
CA TYR A 31 9.91 -2.31 -11.14
C TYR A 31 10.78 -2.11 -12.38
N LEU A 32 12.06 -2.50 -12.31
CA LEU A 32 12.99 -2.36 -13.42
C LEU A 32 12.56 -3.21 -14.63
N LEU A 33 12.00 -4.40 -14.43
CA LEU A 33 11.45 -5.21 -15.51
C LEU A 33 10.24 -4.52 -16.16
N ALA A 34 9.29 -4.03 -15.36
CA ALA A 34 8.11 -3.32 -15.86
C ALA A 34 8.43 -2.05 -16.66
N GLU A 35 9.55 -1.38 -16.36
CA GLU A 35 10.00 -0.18 -17.07
C GLU A 35 11.00 -0.48 -18.22
N ASP A 36 11.25 -1.76 -18.54
CA ASP A 36 12.25 -2.20 -19.53
C ASP A 36 13.66 -1.64 -19.22
N LEU A 37 14.05 -1.72 -17.95
CA LEU A 37 15.32 -1.24 -17.39
C LEU A 37 16.18 -2.33 -16.78
N TRP A 38 15.67 -3.55 -16.57
CA TRP A 38 16.44 -4.63 -15.91
C TRP A 38 17.63 -5.10 -16.75
N ASP A 39 17.53 -4.99 -18.08
CA ASP A 39 18.57 -5.35 -19.04
C ASP A 39 19.93 -4.70 -18.72
N VAL A 40 19.95 -3.45 -18.26
CA VAL A 40 21.20 -2.74 -17.92
C VAL A 40 21.80 -3.12 -16.56
N VAL A 41 21.03 -3.79 -15.68
CA VAL A 41 21.45 -4.26 -14.36
C VAL A 41 21.93 -5.71 -14.42
N GLU A 42 21.19 -6.55 -15.15
CA GLU A 42 21.53 -7.97 -15.38
C GLU A 42 22.73 -8.14 -16.32
N ALA A 43 22.92 -7.21 -17.28
CA ALA A 43 23.86 -7.34 -18.39
C ALA A 43 25.19 -8.04 -18.02
N THR A 44 25.36 -9.24 -18.56
CA THR A 44 26.63 -9.98 -18.63
C THR A 44 27.43 -9.61 -19.89
N THR A 45 26.84 -8.83 -20.80
CA THR A 45 27.45 -8.36 -22.05
C THR A 45 28.25 -7.08 -21.83
N GLU A 46 29.36 -6.92 -22.56
CA GLU A 46 30.19 -5.71 -22.51
C GLU A 46 29.36 -4.44 -22.75
N THR A 47 29.64 -3.41 -21.95
CA THR A 47 29.01 -2.09 -22.10
C THR A 47 29.23 -1.57 -23.53
N PRO A 48 28.17 -1.07 -24.21
CA PRO A 48 28.33 -0.56 -25.57
C PRO A 48 29.40 0.53 -25.59
N LYS A 49 30.33 0.47 -26.54
CA LYS A 49 31.31 1.54 -26.72
C LYS A 49 30.69 2.63 -27.58
N ARG A 50 30.89 3.88 -27.19
CA ARG A 50 30.43 5.05 -27.94
C ARG A 50 30.94 5.06 -29.39
N GLU A 51 32.14 4.52 -29.59
CA GLU A 51 32.85 4.46 -30.87
C GLU A 51 32.21 3.50 -31.87
N ASP A 52 31.52 2.46 -31.39
CA ASP A 52 30.94 1.42 -32.25
C ASP A 52 29.55 1.82 -32.75
N ASP A 53 28.73 2.41 -31.88
CA ASP A 53 27.37 2.86 -32.19
C ASP A 53 26.89 3.93 -31.19
N GLU A 54 27.04 5.20 -31.55
CA GLU A 54 26.68 6.34 -30.68
C GLU A 54 25.19 6.36 -30.32
N ALA A 55 24.31 5.92 -31.23
CA ALA A 55 22.88 5.87 -30.98
C ALA A 55 22.52 4.81 -29.94
N LYS A 56 23.07 3.59 -30.06
CA LYS A 56 22.90 2.53 -29.06
C LYS A 56 23.52 2.91 -27.72
N PHE A 57 24.71 3.49 -27.70
CA PHE A 57 25.35 3.96 -26.46
C PHE A 57 24.48 4.98 -25.73
N LYS A 58 23.92 5.96 -26.45
CA LYS A 58 23.06 6.98 -25.84
C LYS A 58 21.74 6.41 -25.33
N ALA A 59 21.14 5.45 -26.04
CA ALA A 59 19.93 4.76 -25.59
C ALA A 59 20.20 3.94 -24.31
N TRP A 60 21.28 3.15 -24.30
CA TRP A 60 21.73 2.38 -23.14
C TRP A 60 22.00 3.28 -21.94
N ARG A 61 22.80 4.36 -22.10
CA ARG A 61 23.08 5.32 -21.01
C ARG A 61 21.83 5.93 -20.40
N LYS A 62 20.77 6.14 -21.20
CA LYS A 62 19.51 6.66 -20.69
C LYS A 62 18.77 5.63 -19.83
N LYS A 63 18.76 4.36 -20.22
CA LYS A 63 18.20 3.26 -19.41
C LYS A 63 19.01 3.06 -18.12
N ASP A 64 20.33 2.97 -18.24
CA ASP A 64 21.27 2.83 -17.12
C ASP A 64 21.12 3.97 -16.09
N ALA A 65 21.09 5.22 -16.54
CA ALA A 65 20.90 6.36 -15.65
C ALA A 65 19.55 6.31 -14.90
N LYS A 66 18.47 5.87 -15.57
CA LYS A 66 17.16 5.71 -14.93
C LYS A 66 17.19 4.59 -13.89
N ALA A 67 17.75 3.43 -14.23
CA ALA A 67 17.87 2.31 -13.31
C ALA A 67 18.71 2.68 -12.08
N LEU A 68 19.82 3.40 -12.27
CA LEU A 68 20.68 3.88 -11.19
C LEU A 68 19.92 4.84 -10.26
N ILE A 69 19.17 5.80 -10.81
CA ILE A 69 18.35 6.73 -10.01
C ILE A 69 17.32 5.96 -9.17
N VAL A 70 16.70 4.91 -9.71
CA VAL A 70 15.77 4.07 -8.95
C VAL A 70 16.50 3.41 -7.78
N ILE A 71 17.61 2.71 -8.03
CA ILE A 71 18.38 2.03 -6.98
C ILE A 71 18.80 3.04 -5.88
N GLN A 72 19.30 4.21 -6.27
CA GLN A 72 19.72 5.27 -5.36
C GLN A 72 18.58 5.84 -4.50
N ASN A 73 17.41 6.03 -5.09
CA ASN A 73 16.26 6.57 -4.35
C ASN A 73 15.70 5.58 -3.32
N TYR A 74 15.84 4.27 -3.57
CA TYR A 74 15.26 3.23 -2.74
C TYR A 74 16.27 2.48 -1.86
N CYS A 75 17.58 2.74 -1.97
CA CYS A 75 18.58 2.12 -1.11
C CYS A 75 18.62 2.72 0.31
N GLY A 76 17.95 3.85 0.55
CA GLY A 76 17.97 4.53 1.85
C GLY A 76 19.27 5.26 2.15
N SER A 77 19.19 6.25 3.04
CA SER A 77 20.33 7.12 3.38
C SER A 77 21.54 6.34 3.94
N ALA A 78 21.29 5.29 4.73
CA ALA A 78 22.35 4.49 5.33
C ALA A 78 23.19 3.74 4.27
N ASN A 79 22.52 3.11 3.29
CA ASN A 79 23.19 2.32 2.27
C ASN A 79 23.61 3.14 1.04
N TYR A 80 23.09 4.36 0.89
CA TYR A 80 23.52 5.27 -0.19
C TYR A 80 25.03 5.55 -0.14
N SER A 81 25.62 5.55 1.07
CA SER A 81 27.06 5.69 1.25
C SER A 81 27.88 4.56 0.59
N LEU A 82 27.30 3.36 0.46
CA LEU A 82 27.93 2.21 -0.20
C LEU A 82 28.03 2.41 -1.72
N ILE A 83 27.04 3.07 -2.32
CA ILE A 83 26.92 3.20 -3.77
C ILE A 83 27.25 4.60 -4.30
N TRP A 84 27.66 5.55 -3.45
CA TRP A 84 27.93 6.94 -3.82
C TRP A 84 28.90 7.09 -5.00
N GLY A 85 29.90 6.20 -5.11
CA GLY A 85 30.92 6.24 -6.16
C GLY A 85 30.57 5.47 -7.44
N THR A 86 29.37 4.89 -7.53
CA THR A 86 28.99 4.05 -8.67
C THR A 86 28.46 4.90 -9.84
N GLU A 87 28.92 4.63 -11.06
CA GLU A 87 28.55 5.39 -12.26
C GLU A 87 27.50 4.68 -13.15
N ILE A 88 27.19 3.43 -12.82
CA ILE A 88 26.28 2.55 -13.57
C ILE A 88 25.39 1.76 -12.60
N ALA A 89 24.18 1.43 -13.04
CA ALA A 89 23.16 0.76 -12.23
C ALA A 89 23.62 -0.62 -11.74
N LYS A 90 24.29 -1.39 -12.61
CA LYS A 90 24.84 -2.71 -12.27
C LYS A 90 25.81 -2.66 -11.09
N ALA A 91 26.77 -1.73 -11.12
CA ALA A 91 27.75 -1.58 -10.03
C ALA A 91 27.07 -1.21 -8.70
N ALA A 92 26.05 -0.35 -8.73
CA ALA A 92 25.25 -0.03 -7.56
C ALA A 92 24.51 -1.26 -7.02
N TRP A 93 23.86 -2.02 -7.91
CA TRP A 93 23.14 -3.25 -7.55
C TRP A 93 24.06 -4.30 -6.92
N ASP A 94 25.18 -4.61 -7.60
CA ASP A 94 26.15 -5.61 -7.17
C ASP A 94 26.76 -5.24 -5.81
N THR A 95 27.09 -3.97 -5.59
CA THR A 95 27.63 -3.49 -4.29
C THR A 95 26.63 -3.69 -3.15
N LEU A 96 25.34 -3.39 -3.37
CA LEU A 96 24.31 -3.61 -2.37
C LEU A 96 24.09 -5.10 -2.12
N ALA A 97 24.09 -5.92 -3.18
CA ALA A 97 23.98 -7.37 -3.08
C ALA A 97 25.11 -7.97 -2.25
N GLU A 98 26.37 -7.63 -2.55
CA GLU A 98 27.53 -8.14 -1.83
C GLU A 98 27.51 -7.78 -0.34
N THR A 99 27.00 -6.59 -0.02
CA THR A 99 27.06 -6.06 1.36
C THR A 99 25.88 -6.50 2.22
N LEU A 100 24.70 -6.67 1.63
CA LEU A 100 23.44 -6.79 2.36
C LEU A 100 22.67 -8.08 2.07
N ASN A 101 23.06 -8.86 1.05
CA ASN A 101 22.44 -10.15 0.80
C ASN A 101 22.98 -11.20 1.79
N PRO A 102 22.13 -11.75 2.68
CA PRO A 102 22.57 -12.75 3.66
C PRO A 102 23.00 -14.09 3.04
N ALA A 103 22.71 -14.35 1.75
CA ALA A 103 22.96 -15.62 1.08
C ALA A 103 23.85 -15.48 -0.17
N GLN A 104 25.15 -15.71 -0.04
CA GLN A 104 25.95 -16.24 -1.15
C GLN A 104 25.75 -17.77 -1.21
N GLY A 105 24.57 -18.20 -1.69
CA GLY A 105 24.27 -19.59 -2.06
C GLY A 105 24.26 -19.76 -3.57
N PRO A 106 24.52 -20.97 -4.11
CA PRO A 106 24.65 -21.18 -5.55
C PRO A 106 23.30 -20.97 -6.26
N GLU A 107 23.33 -20.07 -7.24
CA GLU A 107 22.48 -19.93 -8.43
C GLU A 107 21.12 -20.65 -8.40
N GLY A 108 20.09 -19.82 -8.17
CA GLY A 108 18.68 -20.16 -8.28
C GLY A 108 17.91 -19.26 -7.33
N ASP A 109 17.87 -17.95 -7.61
CA ASP A 109 17.17 -16.96 -6.79
C ASP A 109 15.72 -17.43 -6.61
N ALA A 110 15.28 -17.68 -5.38
CA ALA A 110 13.89 -18.01 -5.10
C ALA A 110 12.94 -16.92 -5.63
N ASN A 111 13.44 -15.68 -5.81
CA ASN A 111 12.71 -14.63 -6.52
C ASN A 111 12.43 -15.00 -7.99
N ASP A 112 13.37 -15.59 -8.72
CA ASP A 112 13.22 -15.86 -10.17
C ASP A 112 12.04 -16.79 -10.49
N LEU A 113 11.65 -17.66 -9.56
CA LEU A 113 10.55 -18.60 -9.77
C LEU A 113 9.18 -17.90 -9.95
N TYR A 114 8.94 -16.81 -9.23
CA TYR A 114 7.65 -16.13 -9.19
C TYR A 114 7.61 -14.80 -9.96
N MET A 115 8.78 -14.26 -10.30
CA MET A 115 8.90 -13.02 -11.07
C MET A 115 8.08 -13.03 -12.37
N PRO A 116 8.07 -14.10 -13.19
CA PRO A 116 7.26 -14.12 -14.42
C PRO A 116 5.76 -13.94 -14.14
N PHE A 117 5.24 -14.57 -13.09
CA PHE A 117 3.83 -14.45 -12.72
C PHE A 117 3.49 -13.01 -12.30
N PHE A 118 4.26 -12.42 -11.38
CA PHE A 118 4.01 -11.04 -10.95
C PHE A 118 4.20 -10.00 -12.06
N GLN A 119 5.11 -10.27 -13.00
CA GLN A 119 5.28 -9.43 -14.18
C GLN A 119 4.02 -9.41 -15.05
N THR A 120 3.40 -10.57 -15.33
CA THR A 120 2.13 -10.62 -16.08
C THR A 120 1.01 -9.80 -15.41
N LEU A 121 0.94 -9.84 -14.08
CA LEU A 121 -0.01 -9.04 -13.30
C LEU A 121 0.27 -7.53 -13.41
N LEU A 122 1.54 -7.12 -13.47
CA LEU A 122 1.91 -5.73 -13.72
C LEU A 122 1.62 -5.29 -15.15
N ASP A 123 1.83 -6.15 -16.12
CA ASP A 123 1.60 -5.82 -17.53
C ASP A 123 0.09 -5.78 -17.89
N ASN A 124 -0.78 -6.10 -16.92
CA ASN A 124 -2.21 -6.33 -17.11
C ASN A 124 -2.50 -7.45 -18.14
N ASP A 125 -1.57 -8.39 -18.30
CA ASP A 125 -1.74 -9.55 -19.16
C ASP A 125 -2.48 -10.65 -18.39
N TRP A 126 -3.79 -10.48 -18.28
CA TRP A 126 -4.65 -11.41 -17.54
C TRP A 126 -4.64 -12.83 -18.13
N ASP A 127 -4.54 -12.95 -19.46
CA ASP A 127 -4.52 -14.25 -20.12
C ASP A 127 -3.25 -15.03 -19.77
N ALA A 128 -2.08 -14.37 -19.80
CA ALA A 128 -0.82 -14.97 -19.38
C ALA A 128 -0.80 -15.29 -17.88
N ALA A 129 -1.33 -14.39 -17.04
CA ALA A 129 -1.43 -14.61 -15.60
C ALA A 129 -2.29 -15.85 -15.30
N MET A 130 -3.42 -16.01 -15.98
CA MET A 130 -4.31 -17.15 -15.79
C MET A 130 -3.77 -18.45 -16.37
N GLU A 131 -2.95 -18.39 -17.42
CA GLU A 131 -2.23 -19.57 -17.88
C GLU A 131 -1.24 -20.08 -16.82
N TYR A 132 -0.54 -19.17 -16.14
CA TYR A 132 0.32 -19.53 -15.00
C TYR A 132 -0.49 -20.15 -13.85
N VAL A 133 -1.64 -19.56 -13.48
CA VAL A 133 -2.52 -20.11 -12.45
C VAL A 133 -3.09 -21.48 -12.84
N ARG A 134 -3.40 -21.73 -14.12
CA ARG A 134 -3.85 -23.06 -14.57
C ARG A 134 -2.77 -24.12 -14.39
N GLN A 135 -1.52 -23.77 -14.63
CA GLN A 135 -0.37 -24.67 -14.45
C GLN A 135 -0.04 -24.86 -12.96
N HIS A 136 -0.36 -23.87 -12.12
CA HIS A 136 -0.10 -23.85 -10.69
C HIS A 136 -1.30 -23.34 -9.87
N PRO A 137 -2.40 -24.12 -9.75
CA PRO A 137 -3.64 -23.65 -9.13
C PRO A 137 -3.49 -23.23 -7.67
N GLU A 138 -2.54 -23.84 -6.95
CA GLU A 138 -2.19 -23.52 -5.57
C GLU A 138 -1.63 -22.10 -5.39
N LYS A 139 -1.28 -21.41 -6.48
CA LYS A 139 -0.69 -20.07 -6.44
C LYS A 139 -1.71 -18.94 -6.38
N LEU A 140 -2.98 -19.22 -6.70
CA LEU A 140 -4.03 -18.19 -6.71
C LEU A 140 -4.18 -17.51 -5.33
N ASN A 141 -4.15 -18.31 -4.25
CA ASN A 141 -4.29 -17.85 -2.87
C ASN A 141 -3.02 -18.06 -2.03
N ALA A 142 -1.89 -18.38 -2.66
CA ALA A 142 -0.61 -18.49 -1.98
C ALA A 142 -0.16 -17.12 -1.41
N THR A 143 0.54 -17.18 -0.30
CA THR A 143 1.31 -16.07 0.27
C THR A 143 2.75 -16.13 -0.21
N PHE A 144 3.37 -14.99 -0.44
CA PHE A 144 4.73 -14.88 -0.97
C PHE A 144 5.62 -14.12 0.01
N GLU A 145 6.66 -14.79 0.53
CA GLU A 145 7.61 -14.21 1.51
C GLU A 145 8.27 -12.92 0.97
N GLN A 146 8.57 -12.91 -0.33
CA GLN A 146 9.16 -11.79 -1.08
C GLN A 146 8.27 -10.55 -1.17
N PHE A 147 7.00 -10.68 -0.76
CA PHE A 147 6.01 -9.63 -0.77
C PHE A 147 5.26 -9.60 0.55
N ASP A 148 5.99 -9.52 1.66
CA ASP A 148 5.41 -9.41 3.01
C ASP A 148 4.44 -10.56 3.35
N ASN A 149 4.64 -11.79 2.88
CA ASN A 149 3.65 -12.87 3.00
C ASN A 149 2.25 -12.49 2.47
N GLY A 150 2.17 -11.52 1.56
CA GLY A 150 0.94 -11.11 0.90
C GLY A 150 0.57 -12.06 -0.24
N THR A 151 -0.69 -12.01 -0.65
CA THR A 151 -1.21 -12.75 -1.81
C THR A 151 -1.04 -11.96 -3.11
N ALA A 152 -1.30 -12.61 -4.26
CA ALA A 152 -1.38 -11.94 -5.55
C ALA A 152 -2.36 -10.74 -5.53
N LEU A 153 -3.46 -10.84 -4.76
CA LEU A 153 -4.41 -9.75 -4.58
C LEU A 153 -3.80 -8.54 -3.85
N HIS A 154 -3.00 -8.77 -2.80
CA HIS A 154 -2.28 -7.69 -2.12
C HIS A 154 -1.35 -6.97 -3.09
N PHE A 155 -0.64 -7.76 -3.91
CA PHE A 155 0.32 -7.25 -4.89
C PHE A 155 -0.34 -6.34 -5.92
N VAL A 156 -1.40 -6.79 -6.59
CA VAL A 156 -2.06 -5.98 -7.64
C VAL A 156 -2.73 -4.74 -7.08
N VAL A 157 -3.28 -4.81 -5.86
CA VAL A 157 -3.90 -3.66 -5.19
C VAL A 157 -2.84 -2.61 -4.82
N SER A 158 -1.70 -3.02 -4.26
CA SER A 158 -0.61 -2.10 -3.92
C SER A 158 -0.06 -1.39 -5.16
N ASN A 159 -0.06 -2.07 -6.31
CA ASN A 159 0.41 -1.53 -7.59
C ASN A 159 -0.68 -0.85 -8.43
N GLY A 160 -1.87 -0.63 -7.87
CA GLY A 160 -2.98 0.06 -8.53
C GLY A 160 -3.57 -0.67 -9.74
N ARG A 161 -3.31 -1.99 -9.88
CA ARG A 161 -3.83 -2.85 -10.95
C ARG A 161 -5.24 -3.32 -10.63
N PHE A 162 -6.18 -2.37 -10.52
CA PHE A 162 -7.51 -2.63 -9.99
C PHE A 162 -8.42 -3.48 -10.89
N GLU A 163 -8.20 -3.47 -12.21
CA GLU A 163 -8.95 -4.36 -13.11
C GLU A 163 -8.57 -5.83 -12.88
N ILE A 164 -7.27 -6.13 -12.85
CA ILE A 164 -6.77 -7.46 -12.47
C ILE A 164 -7.20 -7.85 -11.05
N ALA A 165 -7.19 -6.89 -10.12
CA ALA A 165 -7.65 -7.13 -8.76
C ALA A 165 -9.12 -7.53 -8.70
N LYS A 166 -10.00 -6.93 -9.50
CA LYS A 166 -11.43 -7.28 -9.55
C LYS A 166 -11.60 -8.71 -10.05
N GLU A 167 -10.86 -9.12 -11.07
CA GLU A 167 -10.89 -10.49 -11.59
C GLU A 167 -10.41 -11.51 -10.54
N LEU A 168 -9.31 -11.22 -9.84
CA LEU A 168 -8.82 -12.07 -8.74
C LEU A 168 -9.87 -12.21 -7.62
N VAL A 169 -10.55 -11.13 -7.23
CA VAL A 169 -11.63 -11.17 -6.22
C VAL A 169 -12.78 -12.11 -6.63
N GLN A 170 -13.06 -12.24 -7.92
CA GLN A 170 -14.10 -13.17 -8.39
C GLN A 170 -13.68 -14.63 -8.23
N LEU A 171 -12.40 -14.93 -8.45
CA LEU A 171 -11.83 -16.28 -8.36
C LEU A 171 -11.55 -16.74 -6.92
N MET A 172 -11.26 -15.80 -6.02
CA MET A 172 -10.93 -16.07 -4.62
C MET A 172 -12.19 -16.38 -3.79
N SER A 173 -12.04 -17.24 -2.78
CA SER A 173 -13.08 -17.51 -1.77
C SER A 173 -13.23 -16.33 -0.81
N GLU A 174 -14.27 -16.32 0.03
CA GLU A 174 -14.40 -15.30 1.08
C GLU A 174 -13.21 -15.33 2.03
N GLU A 175 -12.77 -16.53 2.44
CA GLU A 175 -11.64 -16.77 3.34
C GLU A 175 -10.31 -16.35 2.73
N ASP A 176 -10.12 -16.54 1.42
CA ASP A 176 -8.93 -16.09 0.70
C ASP A 176 -8.78 -14.55 0.74
N LEU A 177 -9.90 -13.81 0.77
CA LEU A 177 -9.89 -12.34 0.91
C LEU A 177 -9.51 -11.88 2.32
N GLU A 178 -9.64 -12.76 3.32
CA GLU A 178 -9.33 -12.47 4.73
C GLU A 178 -7.84 -12.71 5.06
N ILE A 179 -7.05 -13.26 4.13
CA ILE A 179 -5.61 -13.48 4.31
C ILE A 179 -4.92 -12.16 4.65
N LEU A 180 -4.03 -12.23 5.63
CA LEU A 180 -3.25 -11.09 6.13
C LEU A 180 -1.81 -11.18 5.64
N ASP A 181 -1.23 -10.04 5.25
CA ASP A 181 0.21 -9.90 5.06
C ASP A 181 0.98 -9.89 6.40
N SER A 182 2.29 -9.75 6.36
CA SER A 182 3.22 -9.77 7.49
C SER A 182 2.97 -8.62 8.48
N ILE A 183 2.36 -7.53 8.01
CA ILE A 183 1.97 -6.34 8.78
C ILE A 183 0.55 -6.53 9.35
N GLY A 184 -0.12 -7.62 9.00
CA GLY A 184 -1.46 -7.99 9.43
C GLY A 184 -2.58 -7.39 8.57
N ARG A 185 -2.28 -6.83 7.40
CA ARG A 185 -3.24 -6.15 6.52
C ARG A 185 -3.87 -7.12 5.56
N THR A 186 -5.16 -6.98 5.30
CA THR A 186 -5.81 -7.53 4.09
C THR A 186 -5.58 -6.63 2.88
N ALA A 187 -5.86 -7.14 1.68
CA ALA A 187 -5.83 -6.35 0.45
C ALA A 187 -6.80 -5.15 0.49
N LEU A 188 -7.92 -5.24 1.22
CA LEU A 188 -8.83 -4.12 1.44
C LEU A 188 -8.13 -2.94 2.15
N HIS A 189 -7.28 -3.22 3.15
CA HIS A 189 -6.52 -2.17 3.84
C HIS A 189 -5.55 -1.47 2.90
N LEU A 190 -4.87 -2.22 2.02
CA LEU A 190 -3.98 -1.65 1.00
C LEU A 190 -4.76 -0.77 0.02
N ALA A 191 -5.94 -1.21 -0.42
CA ALA A 191 -6.80 -0.42 -1.29
C ALA A 191 -7.21 0.91 -0.63
N LEU A 192 -7.40 0.93 0.69
CA LEU A 192 -7.74 2.12 1.46
C LEU A 192 -6.59 3.11 1.67
N LEU A 193 -5.35 2.61 1.68
CA LEU A 193 -4.13 3.41 1.74
C LEU A 193 -3.71 3.94 0.36
N HIS A 194 -4.14 3.29 -0.71
CA HIS A 194 -3.73 3.65 -2.06
C HIS A 194 -4.26 5.03 -2.48
N ARG A 195 -3.43 5.90 -3.06
CA ARG A 195 -3.83 7.28 -3.44
C ARG A 195 -4.58 7.39 -4.78
N GLY A 196 -4.61 6.31 -5.56
CA GLY A 196 -5.36 6.23 -6.83
C GLY A 196 -6.85 5.85 -6.66
N ASP A 197 -7.54 5.66 -7.78
CA ASP A 197 -8.99 5.38 -7.82
C ASP A 197 -9.34 3.94 -7.46
N SER A 198 -9.28 3.65 -6.17
CA SER A 198 -9.54 2.32 -5.59
C SER A 198 -11.01 2.09 -5.20
N HIS A 199 -11.93 2.99 -5.56
CA HIS A 199 -13.33 2.91 -5.11
C HIS A 199 -14.00 1.62 -5.55
N GLU A 200 -13.87 1.28 -6.84
CA GLU A 200 -14.55 0.13 -7.43
C GLU A 200 -13.99 -1.21 -6.92
N ILE A 201 -12.68 -1.32 -6.71
CA ILE A 201 -12.11 -2.55 -6.14
C ILE A 201 -12.52 -2.74 -4.68
N VAL A 202 -12.63 -1.66 -3.90
CA VAL A 202 -13.11 -1.76 -2.52
C VAL A 202 -14.57 -2.21 -2.48
N LYS A 203 -15.43 -1.65 -3.34
CA LYS A 203 -16.81 -2.13 -3.46
C LYS A 203 -16.85 -3.61 -3.82
N CYS A 204 -16.09 -4.01 -4.83
CA CYS A 204 -16.00 -5.40 -5.28
C CYS A 204 -15.62 -6.35 -4.13
N MET A 205 -14.58 -6.03 -3.36
CA MET A 205 -14.16 -6.83 -2.20
C MET A 205 -15.23 -6.89 -1.10
N VAL A 206 -15.85 -5.75 -0.76
CA VAL A 206 -16.85 -5.67 0.31
C VAL A 206 -18.16 -6.36 -0.06
N GLU A 207 -18.55 -6.29 -1.33
CA GLU A 207 -19.71 -7.02 -1.86
C GLU A 207 -19.50 -8.53 -1.81
N LYS A 208 -18.27 -8.99 -2.11
CA LYS A 208 -17.89 -10.41 -2.05
C LYS A 208 -17.79 -10.91 -0.60
N ASN A 209 -17.15 -10.17 0.29
CA ASN A 209 -17.01 -10.55 1.70
C ASN A 209 -17.16 -9.32 2.63
N LYS A 210 -18.32 -9.22 3.29
CA LYS A 210 -18.60 -8.13 4.24
C LYS A 210 -17.78 -8.21 5.52
N LYS A 211 -17.25 -9.38 5.90
CA LYS A 211 -16.43 -9.55 7.13
C LYS A 211 -15.14 -8.74 7.06
N LEU A 212 -14.65 -8.43 5.85
CA LEU A 212 -13.47 -7.60 5.64
C LEU A 212 -13.57 -6.23 6.32
N LEU A 213 -14.79 -5.69 6.49
CA LEU A 213 -15.04 -4.41 7.18
C LEU A 213 -14.72 -4.45 8.68
N SER A 214 -14.66 -5.65 9.27
CA SER A 214 -14.45 -5.88 10.71
C SER A 214 -13.02 -6.32 11.04
N ILE A 215 -12.24 -6.73 10.04
CA ILE A 215 -10.85 -7.19 10.24
C ILE A 215 -9.98 -6.00 10.64
N ARG A 216 -9.17 -6.19 11.68
CA ARG A 216 -8.25 -5.19 12.24
C ARG A 216 -6.82 -5.64 11.95
N PHE A 217 -5.93 -4.72 11.60
CA PHE A 217 -4.48 -5.01 11.58
C PHE A 217 -3.76 -4.34 12.76
N ASN A 218 -2.64 -4.92 13.20
CA ASN A 218 -1.82 -4.38 14.31
C ASN A 218 -2.49 -4.28 15.70
N ASN A 219 -3.62 -4.96 15.94
CA ASN A 219 -4.38 -4.94 17.22
C ASN A 219 -4.73 -3.52 17.75
N ASP A 220 -4.73 -2.53 16.85
CA ASP A 220 -5.04 -1.14 17.16
C ASP A 220 -6.45 -0.79 16.66
N GLU A 221 -7.15 0.04 17.43
CA GLU A 221 -8.51 0.51 17.11
C GLU A 221 -8.51 1.38 15.84
N ILE A 222 -7.35 1.93 15.47
CA ILE A 222 -7.10 2.78 14.30
C ILE A 222 -7.17 2.01 12.97
N ALA A 223 -6.98 0.69 13.00
CA ALA A 223 -6.73 -0.11 11.81
C ALA A 223 -8.00 -0.64 11.11
N ILE A 224 -9.18 -0.22 11.55
CA ILE A 224 -10.44 -0.66 10.95
C ILE A 224 -10.68 0.09 9.63
N PRO A 225 -11.09 -0.58 8.54
CA PRO A 225 -11.26 0.01 7.21
C PRO A 225 -11.89 1.42 7.17
N PHE A 226 -12.97 1.63 7.92
CA PHE A 226 -13.64 2.93 7.97
C PHE A 226 -12.81 4.03 8.66
N VAL A 227 -12.14 3.71 9.78
CA VAL A 227 -11.26 4.65 10.49
C VAL A 227 -10.10 5.04 9.58
N LEU A 228 -9.51 4.05 8.91
CA LEU A 228 -8.42 4.25 7.97
C LEU A 228 -8.82 5.18 6.82
N ALA A 229 -9.96 4.93 6.16
CA ALA A 229 -10.47 5.81 5.11
C ALA A 229 -10.69 7.25 5.58
N THR A 230 -11.13 7.42 6.83
CA THR A 230 -11.35 8.72 7.45
C THR A 230 -10.03 9.44 7.74
N ILE A 231 -9.02 8.72 8.23
CA ILE A 231 -7.67 9.22 8.49
C ILE A 231 -6.99 9.67 7.20
N GLU A 232 -7.16 8.90 6.13
CA GLU A 232 -6.66 9.21 4.79
C GLU A 232 -7.47 10.31 4.08
N GLY A 233 -8.57 10.78 4.69
CA GLY A 233 -9.39 11.86 4.15
C GLY A 233 -10.21 11.47 2.91
N ARG A 234 -10.43 10.17 2.66
CA ARG A 234 -11.15 9.68 1.48
C ARG A 234 -12.67 9.76 1.69
N VAL A 235 -13.24 10.94 1.47
CA VAL A 235 -14.65 11.28 1.79
C VAL A 235 -15.65 10.24 1.27
N ALA A 236 -15.66 9.99 -0.05
CA ALA A 236 -16.63 9.07 -0.67
C ALA A 236 -16.46 7.63 -0.17
N MET A 237 -15.22 7.21 0.07
CA MET A 237 -14.92 5.90 0.65
C MET A 237 -15.42 5.77 2.08
N SER A 238 -15.16 6.79 2.92
CA SER A 238 -15.66 6.79 4.30
C SER A 238 -17.19 6.70 4.32
N GLN A 239 -17.88 7.43 3.45
CA GLN A 239 -19.35 7.37 3.35
C GLN A 239 -19.82 5.98 2.91
N TYR A 240 -19.22 5.41 1.87
CA TYR A 240 -19.53 4.06 1.42
C TYR A 240 -19.34 3.02 2.53
N LEU A 241 -18.17 2.99 3.18
CA LEU A 241 -17.87 2.04 4.24
C LEU A 241 -18.79 2.22 5.45
N CYS A 242 -19.16 3.46 5.79
CA CYS A 242 -20.14 3.73 6.84
C CYS A 242 -21.53 3.17 6.50
N SER A 243 -21.92 3.20 5.23
CA SER A 243 -23.21 2.63 4.78
C SER A 243 -23.18 1.11 4.60
N ALA A 244 -22.03 0.56 4.20
CA ALA A 244 -21.86 -0.85 3.88
C ALA A 244 -21.57 -1.72 5.11
N SER A 245 -21.00 -1.13 6.17
CA SER A 245 -20.83 -1.80 7.45
C SER A 245 -22.16 -1.82 8.20
N PRO A 246 -22.75 -2.99 8.52
CA PRO A 246 -23.79 -3.05 9.51
C PRO A 246 -23.21 -2.49 10.80
N LEU A 247 -23.81 -1.39 11.25
CA LEU A 247 -23.56 -0.68 12.50
C LEU A 247 -23.57 -1.56 13.76
N GLU A 248 -23.82 -2.86 13.64
CA GLU A 248 -23.64 -3.88 14.69
C GLU A 248 -22.18 -3.94 15.19
N THR A 249 -21.19 -3.54 14.38
CA THR A 249 -19.79 -3.34 14.85
C THR A 249 -19.60 -2.05 15.68
N LEU A 250 -20.53 -1.09 15.63
CA LEU A 250 -20.55 0.15 16.42
C LEU A 250 -21.34 0.02 17.74
N GLU A 251 -21.81 -1.19 18.09
CA GLU A 251 -22.23 -1.49 19.47
C GLU A 251 -21.06 -1.41 20.44
N ASP A 252 -19.83 -1.61 19.96
CA ASP A 252 -18.62 -1.30 20.69
C ASP A 252 -18.45 0.23 20.77
N LEU A 253 -18.83 0.79 21.92
CA LEU A 253 -18.68 2.21 22.22
C LEU A 253 -17.22 2.68 22.11
N ALA A 254 -16.24 1.81 22.35
CA ALA A 254 -14.83 2.16 22.18
C ALA A 254 -14.51 2.37 20.70
N TYR A 255 -15.02 1.49 19.83
CA TYR A 255 -14.87 1.63 18.39
C TYR A 255 -15.47 2.94 17.87
N ALA A 256 -16.71 3.25 18.24
CA ALA A 256 -17.36 4.49 17.85
C ALA A 256 -16.58 5.73 18.35
N GLY A 257 -16.06 5.70 19.58
CA GLY A 257 -15.23 6.79 20.13
C GLY A 257 -13.91 7.00 19.39
N VAL A 258 -13.27 5.94 18.90
CA VAL A 258 -12.02 6.04 18.13
C VAL A 258 -12.27 6.66 16.77
N VAL A 259 -13.32 6.23 16.06
CA VAL A 259 -13.72 6.82 14.77
C VAL A 259 -14.00 8.31 14.94
N MET A 260 -14.78 8.68 15.95
CA MET A 260 -15.12 10.07 16.22
C MET A 260 -13.85 10.89 16.51
N SER A 261 -12.92 10.34 17.30
CA SER A 261 -11.63 10.97 17.60
C SER A 261 -10.80 11.20 16.33
N ALA A 262 -10.74 10.22 15.44
CA ALA A 262 -10.09 10.37 14.14
C ALA A 262 -10.76 11.46 13.28
N CYS A 263 -12.09 11.55 13.30
CA CYS A 263 -12.81 12.62 12.61
C CYS A 263 -12.43 14.01 13.12
N VAL A 264 -12.26 14.18 14.45
CA VAL A 264 -11.82 15.45 15.03
C VAL A 264 -10.42 15.84 14.56
N VAL A 265 -9.46 14.91 14.68
CA VAL A 265 -8.06 15.13 14.26
C VAL A 265 -7.95 15.50 12.77
N LYS A 266 -8.82 14.93 11.94
CA LYS A 266 -8.86 15.18 10.49
C LYS A 266 -9.87 16.23 10.07
N SER A 267 -10.51 16.93 11.03
CA SER A 267 -11.53 17.95 10.78
C SER A 267 -12.72 17.46 9.92
N ARG A 268 -13.06 16.17 10.00
CA ARG A 268 -14.19 15.52 9.31
C ARG A 268 -15.49 15.66 10.10
N PHE A 269 -15.91 16.91 10.28
CA PHE A 269 -17.12 17.23 11.03
C PHE A 269 -18.41 16.76 10.35
N ASP A 270 -18.37 16.53 9.04
CA ASP A 270 -19.45 15.95 8.23
C ASP A 270 -19.81 14.53 8.68
N ILE A 271 -18.80 13.68 8.89
CA ILE A 271 -18.98 12.32 9.41
C ILE A 271 -19.22 12.32 10.92
N LEU A 272 -18.48 13.17 11.65
CA LEU A 272 -18.55 13.23 13.11
C LEU A 272 -19.97 13.52 13.60
N LEU A 273 -20.68 14.45 12.94
CA LEU A 273 -22.03 14.82 13.31
C LEU A 273 -22.99 13.64 13.25
N ASP A 274 -22.95 12.88 12.15
CA ASP A 274 -23.79 11.70 11.94
C ASP A 274 -23.49 10.60 12.97
N LEU A 275 -22.20 10.34 13.23
CA LEU A 275 -21.80 9.37 14.25
C LEU A 275 -22.27 9.76 15.66
N VAL A 276 -22.12 11.03 16.03
CA VAL A 276 -22.49 11.54 17.35
C VAL A 276 -24.00 11.51 17.57
N GLN A 277 -24.79 11.75 16.52
CA GLN A 277 -26.25 11.60 16.56
C GLN A 277 -26.67 10.14 16.77
N ARG A 278 -25.96 9.20 16.14
CA ARG A 278 -26.25 7.76 16.25
C ARG A 278 -25.74 7.13 17.56
N HIS A 279 -24.57 7.55 18.06
CA HIS A 279 -23.91 6.96 19.23
C HIS A 279 -23.37 8.03 20.21
N PRO A 280 -24.23 8.85 20.84
CA PRO A 280 -23.77 9.99 21.64
C PRO A 280 -22.87 9.62 22.83
N LYS A 281 -23.03 8.41 23.39
CA LYS A 281 -22.19 7.92 24.49
C LYS A 281 -20.75 7.67 24.09
N ALA A 282 -20.51 7.32 22.82
CA ALA A 282 -19.18 6.99 22.32
C ALA A 282 -18.24 8.20 22.28
N ALA A 283 -18.79 9.42 22.18
CA ALA A 283 -17.99 10.65 22.25
C ALA A 283 -17.22 10.80 23.57
N PHE A 284 -17.68 10.12 24.61
CA PHE A 284 -17.09 10.12 25.96
C PHE A 284 -16.30 8.84 26.27
N THR A 285 -16.27 7.87 25.35
CA THR A 285 -15.53 6.64 25.57
C THR A 285 -14.04 6.90 25.43
N GLU A 286 -13.29 6.54 26.47
CA GLU A 286 -11.84 6.67 26.51
C GLU A 286 -11.18 5.56 25.69
N ASN A 287 -10.23 5.95 24.85
CA ASN A 287 -9.33 5.01 24.19
C ASN A 287 -8.26 4.49 25.16
N LYS A 288 -7.34 3.64 24.67
CA LYS A 288 -6.21 3.10 25.45
C LYS A 288 -5.32 4.18 26.11
N SER A 289 -5.32 5.40 25.58
CA SER A 289 -4.58 6.55 26.13
C SER A 289 -5.39 7.41 27.12
N LYS A 290 -6.59 6.97 27.53
CA LYS A 290 -7.52 7.73 28.39
C LYS A 290 -7.99 9.05 27.76
N VAL A 291 -8.01 9.11 26.43
CA VAL A 291 -8.50 10.26 25.67
C VAL A 291 -9.80 9.87 24.98
N CYS A 292 -10.81 10.74 25.03
CA CYS A 292 -12.07 10.57 24.31
C CYS A 292 -12.23 11.67 23.27
N THR A 293 -13.21 11.51 22.37
CA THR A 293 -13.50 12.50 21.32
C THR A 293 -13.79 13.87 21.91
N TYR A 294 -14.49 13.94 23.04
CA TYR A 294 -14.80 15.18 23.71
C TYR A 294 -13.54 15.96 24.13
N HIS A 295 -12.53 15.28 24.70
CA HIS A 295 -11.24 15.91 25.03
C HIS A 295 -10.59 16.52 23.79
N LEU A 296 -10.60 15.80 22.66
CA LEU A 296 -10.03 16.28 21.41
C LEU A 296 -10.81 17.47 20.84
N LEU A 297 -12.14 17.47 20.92
CA LEU A 297 -12.97 18.60 20.48
C LEU A 297 -12.62 19.88 21.23
N LEU A 298 -12.49 19.81 22.56
CA LEU A 298 -12.12 20.97 23.38
C LEU A 298 -10.74 21.55 23.00
N LEU A 299 -9.78 20.68 22.68
CA LEU A 299 -8.43 21.08 22.27
C LEU A 299 -8.36 21.63 20.83
N SER A 300 -9.23 21.13 19.95
CA SER A 300 -9.20 21.44 18.51
C SER A 300 -9.90 22.75 18.15
N ILE A 301 -10.63 23.37 19.08
CA ILE A 301 -11.39 24.60 18.84
C ILE A 301 -10.52 25.82 19.16
N PRO A 302 -10.02 26.58 18.16
CA PRO A 302 -9.70 27.98 18.40
C PRO A 302 -11.00 28.70 18.78
N LYS A 303 -11.02 29.42 19.91
CA LYS A 303 -12.19 30.11 20.51
C LYS A 303 -13.09 30.89 19.53
N LYS A 304 -12.62 31.21 18.32
CA LYS A 304 -13.34 31.93 17.27
C LYS A 304 -14.26 31.06 16.38
N ASN A 305 -14.11 29.73 16.37
CA ASN A 305 -14.88 28.83 15.49
C ASN A 305 -16.06 28.12 16.19
N LEU A 306 -16.35 28.43 17.46
CA LEU A 306 -17.53 27.90 18.16
C LEU A 306 -18.86 28.22 17.43
N LEU A 307 -18.90 29.29 16.62
CA LEU A 307 -20.09 29.73 15.91
C LEU A 307 -20.37 28.97 14.60
N SER A 308 -19.43 28.18 14.10
CA SER A 308 -19.62 27.36 12.87
C SER A 308 -19.95 25.90 13.15
N MET A 309 -20.01 25.49 14.42
CA MET A 309 -20.38 24.11 14.78
C MET A 309 -21.89 23.89 14.69
N PRO A 310 -22.34 22.69 14.26
CA PRO A 310 -23.73 22.30 14.35
C PRO A 310 -24.24 22.45 15.79
N LEU A 311 -25.42 23.05 15.96
CA LEU A 311 -26.02 23.34 17.27
C LEU A 311 -26.12 22.11 18.18
N THR A 312 -26.26 20.92 17.60
CA THR A 312 -26.25 19.63 18.30
C THR A 312 -24.92 19.32 18.98
N MET A 313 -23.77 19.67 18.38
CA MET A 313 -22.46 19.50 19.02
C MET A 313 -22.26 20.50 20.16
N LEU A 314 -22.72 21.75 19.99
CA LEU A 314 -22.74 22.76 21.06
C LEU A 314 -23.60 22.32 22.24
N VAL A 315 -24.78 21.75 21.97
CA VAL A 315 -25.69 21.22 23.00
C VAL A 315 -25.08 20.01 23.72
N LEU A 316 -24.31 19.17 23.02
CA LEU A 316 -23.57 18.06 23.63
C LEU A 316 -22.42 18.55 24.52
N MET A 317 -21.73 19.65 24.15
CA MET A 317 -20.71 20.26 25.00
C MET A 317 -21.29 20.97 26.23
N LEU A 318 -22.57 21.34 26.22
CA LEU A 318 -23.22 22.10 27.31
C LEU A 318 -24.06 21.23 28.26
N LYS A 319 -24.32 19.96 27.92
CA LYS A 319 -25.24 19.10 28.69
C LYS A 319 -24.60 18.28 29.82
N ASN A 320 -23.27 18.29 29.99
CA ASN A 320 -22.57 17.72 31.15
C ASN A 320 -21.27 18.46 31.42
#